data_AF-A0A2J7VCM7-F1
#
_entry.id   AF-A0A2J7VCM7-F1
#
_cell.length_a   1.000
_cell.length_b   1.000
_cell.length_c   1.000
_cell.angle_alpha   90.00
_cell.angle_beta   90.00
_cell.angle_gamma   90.00
#
_symmetry.space_group_name_H-M   'P 1'
#
loop_
_entity.id
_entity.type
_entity.pdbx_description
1 polymer ?
#
loop_
_entity_poly.entity_id
_entity_poly.type
_entity_poly.pdbx_seq_one_letter_code
_entity_poly.pdbx_strand_id
1 'polypeptide(L)'
;MKVLVVDIGGSHVKCLASGERSPRKFASGPLLTTDLMVEGVLKLPEDRHFAPPPALRAESEEAMSAPCDLVFLFDVDNTLLDNDRVVSDLRHHLEQAFGSASADRYWTIFEQLRSELGYADYLGALQRYRVRELSDAMNDPRLLQMSTFLIDYPFADRLFTGALRAIEHLRRFGPTVILSDGDVVFQPRKVQRSGLWQAVDGRVLIYIHKELMLDAVQRHYPARHYVMVDDKLRILAAMKQTLGQRLTTVFPRQGHYAFDPHSIASYPPADITLDRIGDLADVDVPALLGQRPAGVSLQENS
;
A
#
# COMPACT_ATOMS: atom_id res chain seq x y z
N MET A 1 -13.42 -29.80 -2.37
CA MET A 1 -13.44 -28.33 -2.57
C MET A 1 -14.02 -28.07 -3.96
N LYS A 2 -15.01 -27.18 -4.10
CA LYS A 2 -15.52 -26.78 -5.41
C LYS A 2 -14.70 -25.57 -5.88
N VAL A 3 -14.03 -25.70 -7.02
CA VAL A 3 -13.16 -24.68 -7.61
C VAL A 3 -13.76 -24.23 -8.95
N LEU A 4 -13.82 -22.92 -9.17
CA LEU A 4 -14.13 -22.29 -10.45
C LEU A 4 -12.87 -21.59 -10.96
N VAL A 5 -12.35 -22.02 -12.09
CA VAL A 5 -11.22 -21.37 -12.76
C VAL A 5 -11.78 -20.37 -13.77
N VAL A 6 -11.39 -19.10 -13.66
CA VAL A 6 -11.77 -18.03 -14.58
C VAL A 6 -10.51 -17.56 -15.31
N ASP A 7 -10.50 -17.70 -16.63
CA ASP A 7 -9.45 -17.25 -17.54
C ASP A 7 -9.96 -16.04 -18.34
N ILE A 8 -9.31 -14.89 -18.19
CA ILE A 8 -9.66 -13.64 -18.86
C ILE A 8 -8.52 -13.29 -19.79
N GLY A 9 -8.72 -13.50 -21.09
CA GLY A 9 -7.66 -13.26 -22.07
C GLY A 9 -8.14 -13.38 -23.51
N GLY A 10 -7.60 -12.52 -24.37
CA GLY A 10 -7.98 -12.44 -25.78
C GLY A 10 -9.37 -11.85 -25.98
N SER A 11 -10.21 -12.53 -26.79
CA SER A 11 -11.56 -12.07 -27.13
C SER A 11 -12.66 -12.68 -26.25
N HIS A 12 -12.32 -13.51 -25.26
CA HIS A 12 -13.30 -14.21 -24.41
C HIS A 12 -12.87 -14.30 -22.94
N VAL A 13 -13.85 -14.27 -22.05
CA VAL A 13 -13.75 -14.81 -20.68
C VAL A 13 -14.16 -16.28 -20.72
N LYS A 14 -13.37 -17.16 -20.10
CA LYS A 14 -13.65 -18.60 -20.01
C LYS A 14 -13.75 -19.03 -18.54
N CYS A 15 -14.70 -19.91 -18.25
CA CYS A 15 -14.91 -20.48 -16.92
C CYS A 15 -14.94 -22.01 -16.98
N LEU A 16 -14.29 -22.67 -16.03
CA LEU A 16 -14.33 -24.12 -15.86
C LEU A 16 -14.60 -24.49 -14.40
N ALA A 17 -15.74 -25.14 -14.15
CA ALA A 17 -16.13 -25.61 -12.83
C ALA A 17 -15.61 -27.02 -12.55
N SER A 18 -15.39 -27.34 -11.28
CA SER A 18 -14.99 -28.67 -10.83
C SER A 18 -15.99 -29.75 -11.27
N GLY A 19 -15.53 -30.71 -12.06
CA GLY A 19 -16.36 -31.80 -12.61
C GLY A 19 -16.79 -31.58 -14.06
N GLU A 20 -16.63 -30.37 -14.61
CA GLU A 20 -16.87 -30.10 -16.03
C GLU A 20 -15.63 -30.42 -16.87
N ARG A 21 -15.84 -30.95 -18.09
CA ARG A 21 -14.76 -31.32 -19.02
C ARG A 21 -14.46 -30.24 -20.07
N SER A 22 -15.37 -29.28 -20.26
CA SER A 22 -15.26 -28.27 -21.32
C SER A 22 -15.50 -26.88 -20.73
N PRO A 23 -14.63 -25.90 -20.99
CA PRO A 23 -14.81 -24.54 -20.48
C PRO A 23 -15.95 -23.84 -21.21
N ARG A 24 -16.77 -23.13 -20.46
CA ARG A 24 -17.80 -22.24 -20.99
C ARG A 24 -17.21 -20.86 -21.19
N LYS A 25 -17.68 -20.07 -22.17
CA LYS A 25 -17.08 -18.77 -22.50
C LYS A 25 -18.09 -17.72 -22.95
N PHE A 26 -17.78 -16.45 -22.70
CA PHE A 26 -18.47 -15.29 -23.27
C PHE A 26 -17.46 -14.26 -23.77
N ALA A 27 -17.88 -13.31 -24.61
CA ALA A 27 -16.97 -12.36 -25.25
C ALA A 27 -16.40 -11.33 -24.24
N SER A 28 -15.10 -11.04 -24.32
CA SER A 28 -14.40 -10.04 -23.51
C SER A 28 -14.03 -8.79 -24.32
N GLY A 29 -14.96 -8.33 -25.17
CA GLY A 29 -14.75 -7.18 -26.05
C GLY A 29 -14.54 -5.86 -25.30
N PRO A 30 -14.23 -4.76 -26.01
CA PRO A 30 -13.86 -3.46 -25.43
C PRO A 30 -14.97 -2.78 -24.59
N LEU A 31 -16.20 -3.30 -24.66
CA LEU A 31 -17.34 -2.83 -23.88
C LEU A 31 -17.58 -3.64 -22.59
N LEU A 32 -16.73 -4.64 -22.31
CA LEU A 32 -16.87 -5.47 -21.12
C LEU A 32 -16.45 -4.68 -19.88
N THR A 33 -17.44 -4.18 -19.13
CA THR A 33 -17.24 -3.61 -17.80
C THR A 33 -17.06 -4.71 -16.75
N THR A 34 -16.57 -4.35 -15.58
CA THR A 34 -16.46 -5.27 -14.42
C THR A 34 -17.82 -5.87 -14.06
N ASP A 35 -18.90 -5.09 -14.09
CA ASP A 35 -20.24 -5.57 -13.74
C ASP A 35 -20.77 -6.57 -14.77
N LEU A 36 -20.58 -6.29 -16.06
CA LEU A 36 -20.95 -7.21 -17.14
C LEU A 36 -20.12 -8.50 -17.09
N MET A 37 -18.87 -8.42 -16.64
CA MET A 37 -18.04 -9.59 -16.44
C MET A 37 -18.53 -10.46 -15.28
N VAL A 38 -18.86 -9.85 -14.14
CA VAL A 38 -19.44 -10.55 -12.98
C VAL A 38 -20.75 -11.22 -13.39
N GLU A 39 -21.65 -10.48 -14.06
CA GLU A 39 -22.91 -11.02 -14.56
C GLU A 39 -22.70 -12.20 -15.53
N GLY A 40 -21.74 -12.07 -16.46
CA GLY A 40 -21.39 -13.12 -17.40
C GLY A 40 -20.88 -14.39 -16.71
N VAL A 41 -19.97 -14.26 -15.74
CA VAL A 41 -19.44 -15.40 -14.98
C VAL A 41 -20.54 -16.09 -14.16
N LEU A 42 -21.45 -15.32 -13.56
CA LEU A 42 -22.56 -15.86 -12.75
C LEU A 42 -23.62 -16.60 -13.58
N LYS A 43 -23.78 -16.28 -14.87
CA LYS A 43 -24.71 -16.96 -15.78
C LYS A 43 -24.19 -18.29 -16.33
N LEU A 44 -22.90 -18.59 -16.17
CA LEU A 44 -22.28 -19.76 -16.78
C LEU A 44 -22.52 -21.09 -16.03
N PRO A 45 -22.60 -21.16 -14.68
CA PRO A 45 -22.92 -22.40 -13.96
C PRO A 45 -24.44 -22.62 -13.86
N GLU A 46 -24.96 -23.78 -14.30
CA GLU A 46 -26.34 -24.20 -13.96
C GLU A 46 -26.46 -24.64 -12.49
N ASP A 47 -25.32 -24.93 -11.85
CA ASP A 47 -25.26 -25.28 -10.44
C ASP A 47 -25.47 -24.05 -9.56
N ARG A 48 -26.67 -23.94 -8.99
CA ARG A 48 -27.05 -22.99 -7.91
C ARG A 48 -26.17 -23.06 -6.64
N HIS A 49 -25.06 -23.81 -6.67
CA HIS A 49 -24.07 -23.92 -5.60
C HIS A 49 -22.87 -22.98 -5.76
N PHE A 50 -22.73 -22.32 -6.92
CA PHE A 50 -21.88 -21.14 -7.11
C PHE A 50 -22.74 -19.88 -7.25
N ALA A 51 -23.85 -19.82 -6.52
CA ALA A 51 -24.50 -18.53 -6.28
C ALA A 51 -23.42 -17.59 -5.71
N PRO A 52 -23.33 -16.32 -6.16
CA PRO A 52 -22.57 -15.35 -5.41
C PRO A 52 -23.10 -15.41 -3.97
N PRO A 53 -22.25 -15.23 -2.93
CA PRO A 53 -22.79 -14.94 -1.61
C PRO A 53 -23.89 -13.87 -1.79
N PRO A 54 -25.06 -14.03 -1.13
CA PRO A 54 -26.25 -13.22 -1.40
C PRO A 54 -25.84 -11.76 -1.57
N ALA A 55 -25.97 -11.26 -2.80
CA ALA A 55 -25.30 -10.10 -3.37
C ALA A 55 -24.78 -9.07 -2.36
N LEU A 56 -23.62 -9.27 -1.70
CA LEU A 56 -23.16 -8.38 -0.60
C LEU A 56 -24.35 -7.70 0.09
N ARG A 57 -25.39 -8.50 0.44
CA ARG A 57 -26.35 -8.01 1.40
C ARG A 57 -25.45 -7.77 2.58
N ALA A 58 -25.45 -6.52 3.03
CA ALA A 58 -24.99 -6.05 4.31
C ALA A 58 -25.40 -7.02 5.43
N GLU A 59 -24.79 -8.20 5.43
CA GLU A 59 -24.69 -9.19 6.48
C GLU A 59 -23.24 -9.04 6.90
N SER A 60 -22.86 -7.92 7.47
CA SER A 60 -23.59 -7.27 8.55
C SER A 60 -23.64 -5.75 8.36
N GLU A 61 -24.77 -5.12 8.70
CA GLU A 61 -24.68 -4.03 9.69
C GLU A 61 -23.86 -4.59 10.85
N GLU A 62 -22.54 -4.54 10.68
CA GLU A 62 -21.53 -5.07 11.58
C GLU A 62 -21.76 -4.24 12.81
N ALA A 63 -22.48 -4.84 13.77
CA ALA A 63 -23.04 -4.22 14.95
C ALA A 63 -22.08 -3.12 15.38
N MET A 64 -22.42 -1.86 15.04
CA MET A 64 -21.46 -0.75 14.93
C MET A 64 -20.50 -0.87 16.11
N SER A 65 -19.33 -1.47 15.87
CA SER A 65 -18.39 -1.71 16.94
C SER A 65 -18.08 -0.31 17.39
N ALA A 66 -18.41 0.02 18.64
CA ALA A 66 -18.31 1.38 19.13
C ALA A 66 -16.95 1.93 18.68
N PRO A 67 -16.91 3.09 18.00
CA PRO A 67 -15.68 3.54 17.35
C PRO A 67 -14.56 3.53 18.38
N CYS A 68 -13.45 2.91 18.02
CA CYS A 68 -12.28 2.88 18.89
C CYS A 68 -11.90 4.33 19.23
N ASP A 69 -11.44 4.59 20.45
CA ASP A 69 -11.03 5.95 20.80
C ASP A 69 -9.84 6.40 19.92
N LEU A 70 -8.96 5.47 19.54
CA LEU A 70 -7.72 5.73 18.81
C LEU A 70 -7.36 4.59 17.83
N VAL A 71 -6.90 4.94 16.63
CA VAL A 71 -6.29 4.02 15.65
C VAL A 71 -4.94 4.57 15.19
N PHE A 72 -3.94 3.70 15.08
CA PHE A 72 -2.60 4.02 14.57
C PHE A 72 -2.43 3.47 13.16
N LEU A 73 -2.14 4.37 12.22
CA LEU A 73 -1.87 4.09 10.82
C LEU A 73 -0.37 4.28 10.57
N PHE A 74 0.26 3.33 9.90
CA PHE A 74 1.68 3.38 9.56
C PHE A 74 1.88 3.22 8.06
N ASP A 75 2.69 4.09 7.47
CA ASP A 75 3.34 3.74 6.20
C ASP A 75 4.42 2.66 6.43
N VAL A 76 4.86 2.05 5.34
CA VAL A 76 5.89 1.01 5.31
C VAL A 76 7.23 1.59 4.92
N ASP A 77 7.30 2.13 3.70
CA ASP A 77 8.56 2.53 3.09
C ASP A 77 9.11 3.77 3.78
N ASN A 78 10.36 3.68 4.22
CA ASN A 78 11.10 4.66 5.01
C ASN A 78 10.47 5.05 6.36
N THR A 79 9.31 4.49 6.73
CA THR A 79 8.70 4.63 8.05
C THR A 79 9.03 3.42 8.94
N LEU A 80 8.63 2.21 8.53
CA LEU A 80 8.89 0.97 9.25
C LEU A 80 10.08 0.19 8.68
N LEU A 81 10.34 0.34 7.38
CA LEU A 81 11.32 -0.39 6.62
C LEU A 81 12.19 0.56 5.79
N ASP A 82 13.52 0.38 5.80
CA ASP A 82 14.48 1.14 5.01
C ASP A 82 14.40 0.76 3.53
N ASN A 83 13.52 1.46 2.79
CA ASN A 83 13.28 1.18 1.37
C ASN A 83 14.36 1.79 0.49
N ASP A 84 15.05 2.83 0.95
CA ASP A 84 16.19 3.41 0.25
C ASP A 84 17.32 2.39 0.09
N ARG A 85 17.57 1.59 1.13
CA ARG A 85 18.54 0.49 1.04
C ARG A 85 18.07 -0.64 0.12
N VAL A 86 16.77 -0.95 0.08
CA VAL A 86 16.20 -1.90 -0.90
C VAL A 86 16.45 -1.41 -2.33
N VAL A 87 16.18 -0.14 -2.60
CA VAL A 87 16.41 0.50 -3.90
C VAL A 87 17.88 0.46 -4.28
N SER A 88 18.78 0.77 -3.34
CA SER A 88 20.23 0.70 -3.56
C SER A 88 20.69 -0.72 -3.91
N ASP A 89 20.25 -1.72 -3.15
CA ASP A 89 20.60 -3.12 -3.41
C ASP A 89 20.04 -3.61 -4.77
N LEU A 90 18.81 -3.21 -5.11
CA LEU A 90 18.22 -3.49 -6.42
C LEU A 90 19.03 -2.85 -7.54
N ARG A 91 19.45 -1.59 -7.39
CA ARG A 91 20.25 -0.87 -8.40
C ARG A 91 21.57 -1.60 -8.64
N HIS A 92 22.26 -2.00 -7.58
CA HIS A 92 23.49 -2.79 -7.68
C HIS A 92 23.25 -4.16 -8.35
N HIS A 93 22.18 -4.86 -7.96
CA HIS A 93 21.82 -6.14 -8.58
C HIS A 93 21.56 -6.00 -10.09
N LEU A 94 20.85 -4.96 -10.51
CA LEU A 94 20.58 -4.69 -11.92
C LEU A 94 21.85 -4.39 -12.71
N GLU A 95 22.74 -3.56 -12.15
CA GLU A 95 24.02 -3.25 -12.78
C GLU A 95 24.88 -4.51 -12.97
N GLN A 96 24.92 -5.40 -11.97
CA GLN A 96 25.65 -6.68 -12.04
C GLN A 96 25.04 -7.66 -13.05
N ALA A 97 23.71 -7.76 -13.11
CA ALA A 97 23.03 -8.74 -13.96
C ALA A 97 22.89 -8.30 -15.43
N PHE A 98 22.72 -7.00 -15.68
CA PHE A 98 22.32 -6.45 -16.99
C PHE A 98 23.26 -5.39 -17.56
N GLY A 99 24.26 -4.97 -16.77
CA GLY A 99 25.15 -3.86 -17.09
C GLY A 99 24.53 -2.48 -16.81
N SER A 100 25.39 -1.48 -16.59
CA SER A 100 24.96 -0.13 -16.18
C SER A 100 24.00 0.52 -17.17
N ALA A 101 24.26 0.42 -18.48
CA ALA A 101 23.38 1.06 -19.47
C ALA A 101 21.93 0.55 -19.41
N SER A 102 21.71 -0.75 -19.17
CA SER A 102 20.38 -1.34 -19.05
C SER A 102 19.73 -0.96 -17.71
N ALA A 103 20.50 -0.97 -16.62
CA ALA A 103 20.04 -0.51 -15.32
C ALA A 103 19.61 0.96 -15.36
N ASP A 104 20.39 1.85 -15.97
CA ASP A 104 20.09 3.28 -16.07
C ASP A 104 18.81 3.54 -16.87
N ARG A 105 18.57 2.77 -17.93
CA ARG A 105 17.29 2.83 -18.68
C ARG A 105 16.11 2.41 -17.82
N TYR A 106 16.23 1.33 -17.06
CA TYR A 106 15.19 0.92 -16.11
C TYR A 106 14.90 2.02 -15.08
N TRP A 107 15.93 2.58 -14.46
CA TRP A 107 15.77 3.63 -13.45
C TRP A 107 15.19 4.92 -14.03
N THR A 108 15.51 5.26 -15.28
CA THR A 108 14.88 6.38 -15.97
C THR A 108 13.36 6.18 -16.12
N ILE A 109 12.94 4.97 -16.49
CA ILE A 109 11.51 4.63 -16.61
C ILE A 109 10.83 4.60 -15.24
N PHE A 110 11.52 4.06 -14.23
CA PHE A 110 11.04 4.00 -12.85
C PHE A 110 10.80 5.41 -12.30
N GLU A 111 11.74 6.35 -12.44
CA GLU A 111 11.57 7.71 -11.94
C GLU A 111 10.49 8.50 -12.69
N GLN A 112 10.32 8.26 -14.00
CA GLN A 112 9.20 8.79 -14.77
C GLN A 112 7.87 8.31 -14.17
N LEU A 113 7.72 7.00 -13.96
CA LEU A 113 6.52 6.41 -13.36
C LEU A 113 6.26 6.91 -11.94
N ARG A 114 7.31 6.98 -11.12
CA ARG A 114 7.19 7.47 -9.75
C ARG A 114 6.71 8.92 -9.70
N SER A 115 7.19 9.75 -10.63
CA SER A 115 6.74 11.14 -10.75
C SER A 115 5.28 11.24 -11.22
N GLU A 116 4.86 10.36 -12.13
CA GLU A 116 3.47 10.31 -12.64
C GLU A 116 2.48 9.78 -11.60
N LEU A 117 2.87 8.74 -10.85
CA LEU A 117 1.99 7.98 -9.95
C LEU A 117 2.12 8.36 -8.48
N GLY A 118 3.17 9.09 -8.07
CA GLY A 118 3.39 9.49 -6.68
C GLY A 118 3.85 8.36 -5.72
N TYR A 119 4.05 7.13 -6.22
CA TYR A 119 4.60 6.00 -5.48
C TYR A 119 5.57 5.16 -6.34
N ALA A 120 6.31 4.25 -5.71
CA ALA A 120 7.28 3.39 -6.38
C ALA A 120 6.61 2.19 -7.08
N ASP A 121 6.40 2.29 -8.40
CA ASP A 121 5.84 1.20 -9.23
C ASP A 121 6.94 0.40 -9.97
N TYR A 122 7.52 -0.58 -9.27
CA TYR A 122 8.54 -1.46 -9.84
C TYR A 122 8.01 -2.33 -10.99
N LEU A 123 6.74 -2.74 -10.92
CA LEU A 123 6.11 -3.62 -11.90
C LEU A 123 5.81 -2.86 -13.20
N GLY A 124 5.19 -1.68 -13.10
CA GLY A 124 4.96 -0.80 -14.22
C GLY A 124 6.26 -0.40 -14.90
N ALA A 125 7.33 -0.15 -14.12
CA ALA A 125 8.64 0.16 -14.68
C ALA A 125 9.20 -1.01 -15.49
N LEU A 126 9.07 -2.24 -14.99
CA LEU A 126 9.48 -3.43 -15.72
C LEU A 126 8.66 -3.62 -17.00
N GLN A 127 7.34 -3.40 -16.94
CA GLN A 127 6.46 -3.51 -18.10
C GLN A 127 6.82 -2.48 -19.18
N ARG A 128 7.00 -1.20 -18.80
CA ARG A 128 7.42 -0.13 -19.73
C ARG A 128 8.82 -0.40 -20.30
N TYR A 129 9.75 -0.89 -19.48
CA TYR A 129 11.08 -1.28 -19.92
C TYR A 129 11.00 -2.39 -21.00
N ARG A 130 10.21 -3.43 -20.76
CA ARG A 130 10.00 -4.52 -21.73
C ARG A 130 9.39 -4.07 -23.05
N VAL A 131 8.45 -3.12 -23.02
CA VAL A 131 7.77 -2.61 -24.23
C VAL A 131 8.68 -1.68 -25.04
N ARG A 132 9.47 -0.81 -24.39
CA ARG A 132 10.36 0.12 -25.11
C ARG A 132 11.53 -0.57 -25.81
N GLU A 133 11.94 -1.75 -25.33
CA GLU A 133 13.03 -2.57 -25.88
C GLU A 133 12.57 -3.53 -27.01
N LEU A 134 11.50 -3.18 -27.73
CA LEU A 134 10.95 -3.92 -28.90
C LEU A 134 11.91 -3.98 -30.12
N SER A 135 13.15 -3.53 -30.00
CA SER A 135 14.22 -3.69 -31.00
C SER A 135 15.35 -4.57 -30.44
N ASP A 136 15.43 -5.82 -30.91
CA ASP A 136 16.47 -6.86 -30.71
C ASP A 136 16.85 -7.30 -29.27
N ALA A 137 16.72 -6.46 -28.24
CA ALA A 137 17.06 -6.78 -26.83
C ALA A 137 15.96 -7.59 -26.10
N MET A 138 14.82 -7.83 -26.74
CA MET A 138 13.62 -8.47 -26.16
C MET A 138 13.79 -9.97 -25.86
N ASN A 139 14.91 -10.56 -26.25
CA ASN A 139 15.25 -11.97 -26.03
C ASN A 139 16.17 -12.20 -24.83
N ASP A 140 16.31 -11.24 -23.90
CA ASP A 140 17.07 -11.48 -22.69
C ASP A 140 16.20 -12.09 -21.58
N PRO A 141 16.17 -13.44 -21.42
CA PRO A 141 15.40 -14.09 -20.36
C PRO A 141 15.86 -13.67 -18.97
N ARG A 142 17.05 -13.08 -18.83
CA ARG A 142 17.54 -12.56 -17.54
C ARG A 142 16.62 -11.47 -17.00
N LEU A 143 15.91 -10.70 -17.83
CA LEU A 143 14.98 -9.65 -17.35
C LEU A 143 13.85 -10.21 -16.46
N LEU A 144 13.50 -11.48 -16.61
CA LEU A 144 12.57 -12.17 -15.70
C LEU A 144 13.15 -12.31 -14.28
N GLN A 145 14.48 -12.40 -14.15
CA GLN A 145 15.18 -12.52 -12.87
C GLN A 145 15.12 -11.25 -12.01
N MET A 146 14.87 -10.09 -12.62
CA MET A 146 14.66 -8.84 -11.86
C MET A 146 13.49 -8.95 -10.89
N SER A 147 12.38 -9.59 -11.33
CA SER A 147 11.23 -9.81 -10.45
C SER A 147 11.57 -10.74 -9.29
N THR A 148 12.42 -11.73 -9.53
CA THR A 148 12.88 -12.68 -8.50
C THR A 148 13.63 -11.97 -7.38
N PHE A 149 14.46 -10.96 -7.68
CA PHE A 149 15.17 -10.20 -6.66
C PHE A 149 14.20 -9.60 -5.63
N LEU A 150 13.21 -8.83 -6.06
CA LEU A 150 12.24 -8.21 -5.15
C LEU A 150 11.31 -9.23 -4.49
N ILE A 151 11.00 -10.33 -5.17
CA ILE A 151 10.17 -11.42 -4.63
C ILE A 151 10.89 -12.12 -3.46
N ASP A 152 12.20 -12.36 -3.56
CA ASP A 152 12.94 -13.14 -2.58
C ASP A 152 13.75 -12.29 -1.60
N TYR A 153 13.80 -10.97 -1.81
CA TYR A 153 14.55 -10.01 -1.00
C TYR A 153 14.29 -10.19 0.51
N PRO A 154 15.34 -10.15 1.35
CA PRO A 154 15.22 -10.33 2.80
C PRO A 154 14.70 -9.07 3.49
N PHE A 155 13.43 -8.72 3.27
CA PHE A 155 12.83 -7.49 3.79
C PHE A 155 12.85 -7.38 5.32
N ALA A 156 12.86 -8.50 6.06
CA ALA A 156 12.97 -8.49 7.51
C ALA A 156 14.27 -7.81 7.99
N ASP A 157 15.36 -7.95 7.22
CA ASP A 157 16.67 -7.34 7.53
C ASP A 157 16.71 -5.84 7.23
N ARG A 158 15.62 -5.26 6.72
CA ARG A 158 15.50 -3.83 6.41
C ARG A 158 14.58 -3.09 7.37
N LEU A 159 13.98 -3.76 8.36
CA LEU A 159 13.20 -3.07 9.36
C LEU A 159 14.07 -2.09 10.15
N PHE A 160 13.56 -0.89 10.39
CA PHE A 160 14.24 0.05 11.27
C PHE A 160 14.29 -0.48 12.70
N THR A 161 15.36 -0.14 13.40
CA THR A 161 15.53 -0.54 14.80
C THR A 161 14.38 0.03 15.64
N GLY A 162 13.68 -0.85 16.36
CA GLY A 162 12.54 -0.48 17.20
C GLY A 162 11.20 -0.43 16.48
N ALA A 163 11.12 -0.61 15.15
CA ALA A 163 9.85 -0.54 14.41
C ALA A 163 8.79 -1.53 14.93
N LEU A 164 9.16 -2.80 15.13
CA LEU A 164 8.24 -3.80 15.67
C LEU A 164 7.86 -3.51 17.13
N ARG A 165 8.79 -3.02 17.94
CA ARG A 165 8.52 -2.60 19.33
C ARG A 165 7.56 -1.40 19.38
N ALA A 166 7.69 -0.45 18.46
CA ALA A 166 6.75 0.67 18.33
C ALA A 166 5.33 0.17 18.02
N ILE A 167 5.18 -0.76 17.07
CA ILE A 167 3.88 -1.37 16.76
C ILE A 167 3.32 -2.09 17.99
N GLU A 168 4.12 -2.94 18.65
CA GLU A 168 3.71 -3.69 19.85
C GLU A 168 3.31 -2.76 21.00
N HIS A 169 4.07 -1.70 21.24
CA HIS A 169 3.80 -0.71 22.27
C HIS A 169 2.48 0.02 22.05
N LEU A 170 2.29 0.56 20.83
CA LEU A 170 1.13 1.38 20.48
C LEU A 170 -0.16 0.57 20.40
N ARG A 171 -0.04 -0.72 20.07
CA ARG A 171 -1.16 -1.66 20.04
C ARG A 171 -1.92 -1.80 21.36
N ARG A 172 -1.27 -1.45 22.49
CA ARG A 172 -1.90 -1.43 23.82
C ARG A 172 -2.93 -0.32 23.99
N PHE A 173 -2.91 0.69 23.10
CA PHE A 173 -3.77 1.87 23.15
C PHE A 173 -4.82 1.91 22.04
N GLY A 174 -4.67 1.10 20.99
CA GLY A 174 -5.61 1.03 19.89
C GLY A 174 -5.11 0.14 18.74
N PRO A 175 -5.96 -0.17 17.75
CA PRO A 175 -5.55 -0.95 16.59
C PRO A 175 -4.38 -0.30 15.85
N THR A 176 -3.37 -1.11 15.52
CA THR A 176 -2.27 -0.74 14.62
C THR A 176 -2.55 -1.30 13.23
N VAL A 177 -2.43 -0.46 12.21
CA VAL A 177 -2.82 -0.75 10.83
C VAL A 177 -1.73 -0.25 9.89
N ILE A 178 -1.38 -1.06 8.88
CA ILE A 178 -0.54 -0.61 7.77
C ILE A 178 -1.43 0.09 6.75
N LEU A 179 -1.07 1.32 6.39
CA LEU A 179 -1.69 2.10 5.34
C LEU A 179 -0.60 2.59 4.39
N SER A 180 -0.44 1.90 3.27
CA SER A 180 0.67 2.12 2.33
C SER A 180 0.19 2.32 0.90
N ASP A 181 0.97 3.06 0.12
CA ASP A 181 0.83 3.06 -1.33
C ASP A 181 1.61 1.89 -1.92
N GLY A 182 1.13 1.29 -2.99
CA GLY A 182 1.89 0.27 -3.70
C GLY A 182 1.13 -0.50 -4.75
N ASP A 183 1.88 -1.28 -5.52
CA ASP A 183 1.35 -2.19 -6.52
C ASP A 183 0.72 -3.44 -5.88
N VAL A 184 0.04 -4.26 -6.69
CA VAL A 184 -0.67 -5.45 -6.23
C VAL A 184 0.21 -6.68 -6.00
N VAL A 185 1.51 -6.63 -6.31
CA VAL A 185 2.43 -7.77 -6.22
C VAL A 185 3.54 -7.52 -5.21
N PHE A 186 4.38 -6.51 -5.42
CA PHE A 186 5.60 -6.33 -4.63
C PHE A 186 5.32 -5.71 -3.28
N GLN A 187 4.45 -4.71 -3.19
CA GLN A 187 4.15 -4.09 -1.89
C GLN A 187 3.49 -5.06 -0.89
N PRO A 188 2.45 -5.86 -1.25
CA PRO A 188 1.91 -6.88 -0.35
C PRO A 188 2.98 -7.88 0.07
N ARG A 189 3.82 -8.32 -0.88
CA ARG A 189 4.88 -9.29 -0.60
C ARG A 189 5.96 -8.72 0.31
N LYS A 190 6.33 -7.45 0.17
CA LYS A 190 7.24 -6.72 1.07
C LYS A 190 6.69 -6.70 2.49
N VAL A 191 5.42 -6.35 2.67
CA VAL A 191 4.76 -6.29 3.98
C VAL A 191 4.70 -7.68 4.63
N GLN A 192 4.45 -8.73 3.84
CA GLN A 192 4.44 -10.11 4.33
C GLN A 192 5.85 -10.61 4.70
N ARG A 193 6.84 -10.44 3.82
CA ARG A 193 8.20 -10.97 3.98
C ARG A 193 9.03 -10.22 5.01
N SER A 194 8.65 -8.98 5.33
CA SER A 194 9.23 -8.23 6.45
C SER A 194 8.71 -8.68 7.82
N GLY A 195 7.61 -9.42 7.88
CA GLY A 195 6.93 -9.76 9.14
C GLY A 195 5.97 -8.66 9.64
N LEU A 196 5.87 -7.53 8.93
CA LEU A 196 4.97 -6.44 9.29
C LEU A 196 3.51 -6.83 9.21
N TRP A 197 3.14 -7.66 8.22
CA TRP A 197 1.78 -8.19 8.10
C TRP A 197 1.32 -8.88 9.38
N GLN A 198 2.17 -9.74 9.97
CA GLN A 198 1.88 -10.44 11.21
C GLN A 198 1.91 -9.49 12.42
N ALA A 199 2.82 -8.51 12.44
CA ALA A 199 2.93 -7.54 13.53
C ALA A 199 1.64 -6.73 13.75
N VAL A 200 0.88 -6.49 12.68
CA VAL A 200 -0.44 -5.82 12.71
C VAL A 200 -1.62 -6.78 12.57
N ASP A 201 -1.44 -8.08 12.80
CA ASP A 201 -2.44 -9.16 12.61
C ASP A 201 -3.23 -9.06 11.29
N GLY A 202 -2.54 -8.77 10.20
CA GLY A 202 -3.15 -8.67 8.87
C GLY A 202 -4.02 -7.44 8.65
N ARG A 203 -4.01 -6.45 9.56
CA ARG A 203 -4.62 -5.14 9.34
C ARG A 203 -3.78 -4.31 8.36
N VAL A 204 -3.89 -4.63 7.08
CA VAL A 204 -3.10 -4.05 5.99
C VAL A 204 -4.02 -3.50 4.92
N LEU A 205 -3.86 -2.22 4.58
CA LEU A 205 -4.51 -1.53 3.47
C LEU A 205 -3.44 -0.99 2.53
N ILE A 206 -3.49 -1.41 1.26
CA ILE A 206 -2.58 -0.97 0.21
C ILE A 206 -3.42 -0.35 -0.91
N TYR A 207 -3.09 0.89 -1.27
CA TYR A 207 -3.79 1.67 -2.31
C TYR A 207 -2.82 2.23 -3.34
N ILE A 208 -3.36 2.85 -4.40
CA ILE A 208 -2.55 3.65 -5.34
C ILE A 208 -2.23 5.01 -4.73
N HIS A 209 -3.24 5.64 -4.12
CA HIS A 209 -3.16 6.92 -3.42
C HIS A 209 -3.97 6.84 -2.12
N LYS A 210 -3.34 6.43 -1.03
CA LYS A 210 -3.98 6.21 0.28
C LYS A 210 -4.66 7.46 0.83
N GLU A 211 -4.14 8.64 0.54
CA GLU A 211 -4.70 9.93 0.97
C GLU A 211 -6.06 10.22 0.34
N LEU A 212 -6.41 9.56 -0.77
CA LEU A 212 -7.71 9.68 -1.43
C LEU A 212 -8.73 8.62 -0.94
N MET A 213 -8.28 7.66 -0.12
CA MET A 213 -9.07 6.50 0.29
C MET A 213 -9.53 6.57 1.76
N LEU A 214 -9.52 7.76 2.36
CA LEU A 214 -9.78 7.94 3.80
C LEU A 214 -11.20 7.53 4.23
N ASP A 215 -12.19 7.61 3.35
CA ASP A 215 -13.54 7.09 3.63
C ASP A 215 -13.54 5.56 3.74
N ALA A 216 -12.73 4.86 2.93
CA ALA A 216 -12.57 3.42 3.05
C ALA A 216 -11.80 3.06 4.32
N VAL A 217 -10.74 3.81 4.65
CA VAL A 217 -9.99 3.62 5.90
C VAL A 217 -10.89 3.77 7.13
N GLN A 218 -11.71 4.81 7.18
CA GLN A 218 -12.64 5.06 8.30
C GLN A 218 -13.75 4.01 8.39
N ARG A 219 -14.16 3.39 7.27
CA ARG A 219 -15.12 2.28 7.28
C ARG A 219 -14.51 0.98 7.80
N HIS A 220 -13.28 0.68 7.41
CA HIS A 220 -12.58 -0.52 7.89
C HIS A 220 -12.14 -0.40 9.35
N TYR A 221 -11.77 0.81 9.79
CA TYR A 221 -11.25 1.07 11.13
C TYR A 221 -11.89 2.31 11.74
N PRO A 222 -13.17 2.26 12.16
CA PRO A 222 -13.86 3.42 12.70
C PRO A 222 -13.24 3.85 14.04
N ALA A 223 -12.74 5.09 14.08
CA ALA A 223 -12.18 5.68 15.28
C ALA A 223 -12.56 7.15 15.50
N ARG A 224 -12.56 7.57 16.77
CA ARG A 224 -12.72 8.99 17.15
C ARG A 224 -11.50 9.80 16.72
N HIS A 225 -10.30 9.27 16.93
CA HIS A 225 -9.03 9.89 16.58
C HIS A 225 -8.09 8.92 15.86
N TYR A 226 -7.28 9.43 14.94
CA TYR A 226 -6.27 8.69 14.20
C TYR A 226 -4.88 9.27 14.44
N VAL A 227 -3.87 8.42 14.40
CA VAL A 227 -2.47 8.82 14.28
C VAL A 227 -1.95 8.28 12.96
N MET A 228 -1.38 9.13 12.11
CA MET A 228 -0.69 8.68 10.89
C MET A 228 0.82 8.91 11.04
N VAL A 229 1.59 7.84 10.90
CA VAL A 229 3.05 7.88 10.85
C VAL A 229 3.51 7.65 9.42
N ASP A 230 4.17 8.64 8.83
CA ASP A 230 4.53 8.65 7.40
C ASP A 230 5.76 9.54 7.16
N ASP A 231 6.67 9.13 6.29
CA ASP A 231 7.88 9.90 5.96
C ASP A 231 7.60 11.03 4.94
N LYS A 232 6.40 11.08 4.35
CA LYS A 232 6.02 12.10 3.36
C LYS A 232 5.10 13.15 3.97
N LEU A 233 5.65 14.34 4.22
CA LEU A 233 4.87 15.50 4.67
C LEU A 233 3.70 15.84 3.72
N ARG A 234 3.83 15.59 2.41
CA ARG A 234 2.73 15.73 1.44
C ARG A 234 1.50 14.89 1.83
N ILE A 235 1.71 13.61 2.17
CA ILE A 235 0.63 12.69 2.54
C ILE A 235 0.03 13.12 3.88
N LEU A 236 0.87 13.41 4.86
CA LEU A 236 0.42 13.88 6.18
C LEU A 236 -0.43 15.15 6.05
N ALA A 237 0.01 16.13 5.26
CA ALA A 237 -0.72 17.36 5.01
C ALA A 237 -2.06 17.10 4.30
N ALA A 238 -2.08 16.26 3.26
CA ALA A 238 -3.29 15.90 2.54
C ALA A 238 -4.31 15.20 3.46
N MET A 239 -3.88 14.23 4.25
CA MET A 239 -4.75 13.55 5.22
C MET A 239 -5.25 14.49 6.31
N LYS A 240 -4.40 15.42 6.77
CA LYS A 240 -4.78 16.43 7.77
C LYS A 240 -5.80 17.43 7.23
N GLN A 241 -5.75 17.78 5.95
CA GLN A 241 -6.77 18.62 5.32
C GLN A 241 -8.16 17.96 5.35
N THR A 242 -8.23 16.63 5.18
CA THR A 242 -9.49 15.88 5.20
C THR A 242 -9.98 15.58 6.62
N LEU A 243 -9.10 15.10 7.51
CA LEU A 243 -9.49 14.63 8.85
C LEU A 243 -9.39 15.71 9.93
N GLY A 244 -8.71 16.82 9.66
CA GLY A 244 -8.59 17.96 10.55
C GLY A 244 -8.09 17.58 11.96
N GLN A 245 -8.88 17.93 12.97
CA GLN A 245 -8.57 17.68 14.38
C GLN A 245 -8.68 16.20 14.79
N ARG A 246 -9.25 15.34 13.94
CA ARG A 246 -9.35 13.89 14.17
C ARG A 246 -8.08 13.13 13.79
N LEU A 247 -7.07 13.80 13.25
CA LEU A 247 -5.80 13.20 12.87
C LEU A 247 -4.66 13.86 13.64
N THR A 248 -3.75 13.07 14.20
CA THR A 248 -2.41 13.51 14.60
C THR A 248 -1.41 12.99 13.58
N THR A 249 -0.62 13.88 12.99
CA THR A 249 0.42 13.53 12.03
C THR A 249 1.78 13.41 12.71
N VAL A 250 2.47 12.31 12.45
CA VAL A 250 3.79 12.00 13.01
C VAL A 250 4.76 11.77 11.87
N PHE A 251 5.81 12.59 11.82
CA PHE A 251 6.83 12.54 10.80
C PHE A 251 8.15 12.00 11.38
N PRO A 252 8.55 10.75 11.09
CA PRO A 252 9.87 10.25 11.43
C PRO A 252 10.90 10.77 10.40
N ARG A 253 12.05 11.26 10.88
CA ARG A 253 13.14 11.75 10.03
C ARG A 253 13.98 10.60 9.43
N GLN A 254 13.32 9.75 8.65
CA GLN A 254 13.91 8.58 8.02
C GLN A 254 13.73 8.61 6.49
N GLY A 255 14.71 8.04 5.78
CA GLY A 255 14.73 8.04 4.32
C GLY A 255 15.08 9.39 3.69
N HIS A 256 15.24 9.40 2.37
CA HIS A 256 15.68 10.56 1.59
C HIS A 256 14.72 11.75 1.65
N TYR A 257 13.40 11.52 1.79
CA TYR A 257 12.43 12.62 1.93
C TYR A 257 12.64 13.44 3.20
N ALA A 258 13.15 12.81 4.26
CA ALA A 258 13.35 13.50 5.52
C ALA A 258 14.45 14.57 5.51
N PHE A 259 15.31 14.54 4.49
CA PHE A 259 16.44 15.45 4.33
C PHE A 259 16.36 16.28 3.04
N ASP A 260 15.28 16.15 2.28
CA ASP A 260 15.04 16.96 1.08
C ASP A 260 14.51 18.35 1.49
N PRO A 261 15.29 19.44 1.31
CA PRO A 261 14.86 20.78 1.67
C PRO A 261 13.61 21.23 0.91
N HIS A 262 13.40 20.73 -0.31
CA HIS A 262 12.22 21.08 -1.10
C HIS A 262 10.96 20.45 -0.51
N SER A 263 11.00 19.16 -0.19
CA SER A 263 9.90 18.46 0.48
C SER A 263 9.55 19.07 1.84
N ILE A 264 10.56 19.50 2.62
CA ILE A 264 10.33 20.12 3.94
C ILE A 264 9.72 21.52 3.82
N ALA A 265 10.19 22.33 2.86
CA ALA A 265 9.72 23.71 2.70
C ALA A 265 8.35 23.81 2.02
N SER A 266 7.96 22.81 1.21
CA SER A 266 6.73 22.83 0.41
C SER A 266 5.45 22.48 1.19
N TYR A 267 5.56 21.88 2.39
CA TYR A 267 4.41 21.40 3.15
C TYR A 267 4.42 21.89 4.61
N PRO A 268 3.24 22.05 5.25
CA PRO A 268 3.16 22.33 6.67
C PRO A 268 3.90 21.26 7.50
N PRO A 269 4.49 21.63 8.64
CA PRO A 269 5.08 20.64 9.54
C PRO A 269 3.99 19.68 10.07
N ALA A 270 4.39 18.43 10.31
CA ALA A 270 3.56 17.48 11.05
C ALA A 270 3.35 17.95 12.50
N ASP A 271 2.29 17.47 13.16
CA ASP A 271 2.03 17.83 14.57
C ASP A 271 3.19 17.38 15.47
N ILE A 272 3.80 16.24 15.14
CA ILE A 272 4.92 15.64 15.86
C ILE A 272 6.00 15.26 14.86
N THR A 273 7.26 15.54 15.21
CA THR A 273 8.44 15.06 14.46
C THR A 273 9.27 14.17 15.37
N LEU A 274 9.71 13.03 14.85
CA LEU A 274 10.58 12.07 15.55
C LEU A 274 11.93 11.97 14.83
N ASP A 275 12.99 11.66 15.55
CA ASP A 275 14.28 11.35 14.90
C ASP A 275 14.23 9.96 14.25
N ARG A 276 13.56 8.99 14.90
CA ARG A 276 13.40 7.63 14.39
C ARG A 276 12.09 6.99 14.86
N ILE A 277 11.59 6.00 14.12
CA ILE A 277 10.37 5.27 14.47
C ILE A 277 10.48 4.54 15.82
N GLY A 278 11.70 4.12 16.18
CA GLY A 278 11.98 3.49 17.47
C GLY A 278 11.69 4.38 18.68
N ASP A 279 11.58 5.70 18.51
CA ASP A 279 11.24 6.63 19.60
C ASP A 279 9.79 6.41 20.08
N LEU A 280 8.93 5.79 19.27
CA LEU A 280 7.58 5.40 19.67
C LEU A 280 7.53 4.12 20.52
N ALA A 281 8.63 3.38 20.66
CA ALA A 281 8.64 2.10 21.38
C ALA A 281 8.41 2.23 22.88
N ASP A 282 8.69 3.40 23.47
CA ASP A 282 8.60 3.64 24.91
C ASP A 282 7.91 4.99 25.22
N VAL A 283 7.20 5.56 24.25
CA VAL A 283 6.56 6.87 24.38
C VAL A 283 5.30 6.82 25.27
N ASP A 284 5.09 7.84 26.09
CA ASP A 284 3.81 8.04 26.77
C ASP A 284 2.79 8.59 25.76
N VAL A 285 1.89 7.72 25.28
CA VAL A 285 0.91 8.05 24.23
C VAL A 285 -0.05 9.16 24.65
N PRO A 286 -0.68 9.12 25.85
CA PRO A 286 -1.44 10.26 26.36
C PRO A 286 -0.67 11.58 26.34
N ALA A 287 0.59 11.59 26.80
CA ALA A 287 1.40 12.81 26.79
C ALA A 287 1.72 13.27 25.36
N LEU A 288 2.05 12.33 24.46
CA LEU A 288 2.33 12.59 23.04
C LEU A 288 1.13 13.25 22.35
N LEU A 289 -0.08 12.74 22.59
CA LEU A 289 -1.31 13.28 22.03
C LEU A 289 -1.79 14.57 22.71
N GLY A 290 -1.30 14.84 23.93
CA GLY A 290 -1.56 16.06 24.70
C GLY A 290 -0.72 17.27 24.30
N GLN A 291 0.35 17.08 23.52
CA GLN A 291 1.21 18.17 22.99
C GLN A 291 0.56 19.00 21.87
N ARG A 292 -0.74 18.84 21.63
CA ARG A 292 -1.48 19.64 20.64
C ARG A 292 -1.38 21.12 21.03
N PRO A 293 -1.10 22.05 20.10
CA PRO A 293 -1.42 23.44 20.34
C PRO A 293 -2.93 23.53 20.56
N ALA A 294 -3.34 23.94 21.77
CA ALA A 294 -4.72 24.25 22.06
C ALA A 294 -5.20 25.23 20.98
N GLY A 295 -6.23 24.85 20.24
CA GLY A 295 -6.82 25.73 19.23
C GLY A 295 -7.08 27.10 19.85
N VAL A 296 -6.59 28.15 19.20
CA VAL A 296 -6.93 29.52 19.55
C VAL A 296 -8.45 29.62 19.50
N SER A 297 -9.08 29.65 20.67
CA SER A 297 -10.44 30.12 20.81
C SER A 297 -10.43 31.57 20.33
N LEU A 298 -10.94 31.80 19.12
CA LEU A 298 -11.42 33.12 18.75
C LEU A 298 -12.57 33.41 19.71
N GLN A 299 -12.24 34.05 20.82
CA GLN A 299 -13.22 34.78 21.60
C GLN A 299 -13.75 35.87 20.69
N GLU A 300 -15.01 35.71 20.29
CA GLU A 300 -15.86 36.82 19.90
C GLU A 300 -15.74 37.89 20.99
N ASN A 301 -15.18 39.04 20.62
CA ASN A 301 -15.31 40.26 21.39
C ASN A 301 -15.92 41.32 20.49
N SER A 302 -17.22 41.50 20.71
CA SER A 302 -18.06 42.70 20.54
C SER A 302 -18.15 43.36 19.17
#